data_AF-A0A383E3X2-F1
#
_entry.id   AF-A0A383E3X2-F1
#
_cell.length_a   1.000
_cell.length_b   1.000
_cell.length_c   1.000
_cell.angle_alpha   90.00
_cell.angle_beta   90.00
_cell.angle_gamma   90.00
#
_symmetry.space_group_name_H-M   'P 1'
#
loop_
_entity.id
_entity.type
_entity.pdbx_description
1 polymer ?
#
loop_
_entity_poly.entity_id
_entity_poly.type
_entity_poly.pdbx_seq_one_letter_code
_entity_poly.pdbx_strand_id
1 'polypeptide(L)' 'MATPRPNLLLILTDHWRGDSLGRLGHPAADTPHLDSLSSGGTTFTSAYTPCPSCIAAR' A
#
# COMPACT_ATOMS: atom_id res chain seq x y z
N MET A 1 -12.40 2.66 32.10
CA MET A 1 -12.60 3.52 30.91
C MET A 1 -12.55 2.62 29.68
N ALA A 2 -13.50 2.74 28.76
CA ALA A 2 -13.48 1.92 27.54
C ALA A 2 -12.26 2.31 26.70
N THR A 3 -11.49 1.33 26.23
CA THR A 3 -10.37 1.57 25.32
C THR A 3 -10.91 2.27 24.06
N PRO A 4 -10.34 3.41 23.64
CA PRO A 4 -10.76 4.08 22.42
C PRO A 4 -10.69 3.10 21.25
N ARG A 5 -11.80 2.97 20.50
CA ARG A 5 -11.84 2.13 19.30
C ARG A 5 -11.20 2.89 18.15
N PRO A 6 -10.12 2.38 17.52
CA PRO A 6 -9.51 3.07 16.39
C PRO A 6 -10.42 3.00 15.16
N ASN A 7 -10.31 4.01 14.29
CA ASN A 7 -10.87 3.95 12.95
C ASN A 7 -9.91 3.19 12.03
N LEU A 8 -10.44 2.39 11.11
CA LEU A 8 -9.65 1.66 10.11
C LEU A 8 -9.95 2.19 8.71
N LEU A 9 -8.92 2.59 7.98
CA LEU A 9 -9.01 3.05 6.58
C LEU A 9 -8.22 2.08 5.70
N LEU A 10 -8.90 1.36 4.82
CA LEU A 10 -8.29 0.49 3.81
C LEU A 10 -8.32 1.20 2.45
N ILE A 11 -7.14 1.53 1.91
CA ILE A 11 -6.98 2.12 0.59
C ILE A 11 -6.44 1.02 -0.34
N LEU A 12 -7.16 0.78 -1.45
CA LEU A 12 -6.75 -0.18 -2.47
C LEU A 12 -6.69 0.53 -3.83
N THR A 13 -5.61 0.30 -4.56
CA THR A 13 -5.39 0.78 -5.92
C THR A 13 -5.67 -0.33 -6.92
N ASP A 14 -6.20 0.00 -8.09
CA ASP A 14 -6.33 -0.96 -9.19
C ASP A 14 -5.06 -0.97 -10.07
N HIS A 15 -4.66 -2.16 -10.53
CA HIS A 15 -3.52 -2.39 -11.43
C HIS A 15 -2.17 -1.76 -10.99
N TRP A 16 -1.92 -1.59 -9.69
CA TRP A 16 -0.67 -1.03 -9.18
C TRP A 16 0.46 -2.07 -9.17
N ARG A 17 1.60 -1.76 -9.79
CA ARG A 17 2.79 -2.62 -9.78
C ARG A 17 3.50 -2.54 -8.42
N GLY A 18 3.95 -3.66 -7.88
CA GLY A 18 4.54 -3.72 -6.52
C GLY A 18 5.76 -2.83 -6.31
N ASP A 19 6.48 -2.49 -7.37
CA ASP A 19 7.66 -1.60 -7.39
C ASP A 19 7.32 -0.17 -7.81
N SER A 20 6.05 0.18 -8.11
CA SER A 20 5.64 1.54 -8.49
C SER A 20 5.57 2.52 -7.30
N LEU A 21 6.42 2.36 -6.29
CA LEU A 21 6.51 3.25 -5.13
C LEU A 21 7.87 3.96 -5.14
N GLY A 22 7.87 5.30 -5.09
CA GLY A 22 9.09 6.11 -5.09
C GLY A 22 10.06 5.71 -3.99
N ARG A 23 9.55 5.43 -2.79
CA ARG A 23 10.35 4.95 -1.65
C ARG A 23 11.02 3.58 -1.85
N LEU A 24 10.58 2.77 -2.81
CA LEU A 24 11.27 1.53 -3.20
C LEU A 24 12.33 1.75 -4.29
N GLY A 25 12.60 3.00 -4.66
CA GLY A 25 13.65 3.36 -5.62
C GLY A 25 13.20 3.32 -7.08
N HIS A 26 11.90 3.38 -7.36
CA HIS A 26 11.40 3.40 -8.74
C HIS A 26 11.95 4.63 -9.49
N PRO A 27 12.51 4.49 -10.70
CA PRO A 27 13.25 5.56 -11.36
C PRO A 27 12.39 6.75 -11.82
N ALA A 28 11.07 6.58 -11.90
CA ALA A 28 10.15 7.58 -12.44
C ALA A 28 8.87 7.79 -11.62
N ALA A 29 8.68 7.08 -10.50
CA ALA A 29 7.45 7.21 -9.72
C ALA A 29 7.65 8.31 -8.68
N ASP A 30 6.89 9.38 -8.80
CA ASP A 30 6.84 10.45 -7.80
C ASP A 30 5.60 10.26 -6.93
N THR A 31 5.80 9.73 -5.72
CA THR A 31 4.71 9.34 -4.80
C THR A 31 4.87 9.95 -3.41
N PRO A 32 5.03 11.28 -3.27
CA PRO A 32 5.48 11.91 -2.03
C PRO A 32 4.55 11.64 -0.84
N HIS A 33 3.25 11.55 -1.08
CA HIS A 33 2.26 11.25 -0.02
C HIS A 33 2.30 9.79 0.44
N LEU A 34 2.50 8.84 -0.49
CA LEU A 34 2.64 7.42 -0.14
C LEU A 34 4.02 7.15 0.48
N ASP A 35 5.05 7.87 0.06
CA ASP A 35 6.39 7.81 0.65
C ASP A 35 6.37 8.34 2.09
N SER A 36 5.63 9.42 2.35
CA SER A 36 5.38 9.91 3.70
C SER A 36 4.61 8.89 4.54
N LEU A 37 3.55 8.29 4.00
CA LEU A 37 2.77 7.28 4.72
C LEU A 37 3.62 6.05 5.09
N SER A 38 4.40 5.54 4.13
CA SER A 38 5.27 4.39 4.34
C SER A 38 6.43 4.69 5.30
N SER A 39 6.91 5.93 5.39
CA SER A 39 7.93 6.34 6.36
C SER A 39 7.45 6.30 7.82
N GLY A 40 6.15 6.47 8.06
CA GLY A 40 5.53 6.47 9.39
C GLY A 40 4.97 5.11 9.83
N GLY A 41 5.17 4.06 9.04
CA GLY A 41 4.58 2.75 9.28
C GLY A 41 5.46 1.59 8.83
N THR A 42 4.82 0.47 8.48
CA THR A 42 5.51 -0.74 8.02
C THR A 42 5.23 -0.97 6.53
N THR A 43 6.30 -1.17 5.75
CA THR A 43 6.22 -1.54 4.33
C THR A 43 6.49 -3.03 4.16
N PHE A 44 5.54 -3.74 3.54
CA PHE A 44 5.71 -5.15 3.19
C PHE A 44 6.24 -5.26 1.76
N THR A 45 7.51 -5.63 1.61
CA THR A 45 8.16 -5.77 0.28
C THR A 45 7.84 -7.08 -0.43
N SER A 46 7.20 -8.01 0.28
CA SER A 46 6.85 -9.35 -0.21
C SER A 46 5.35 -9.63 -0.02
N ALA A 47 4.51 -8.70 -0.46
CA ALA A 47 3.05 -8.84 -0.46
C ALA A 47 2.56 -9.32 -1.83
N TYR A 48 1.78 -10.41 -1.87
CA TYR A 48 1.34 -11.05 -3.11
C TYR A 48 -0.20 -11.07 -3.22
N THR A 49 -0.71 -10.83 -4.43
CA THR A 49 -2.13 -11.08 -4.73
C THR A 49 -2.38 -12.58 -4.87
N PRO A 50 -3.50 -13.12 -4.35
CA PRO A 50 -3.84 -14.53 -4.54
C PRO A 50 -4.18 -14.87 -6.00
N CYS A 51 -4.65 -13.90 -6.78
CA CYS A 51 -5.00 -14.08 -8.19
C CYS A 51 -4.71 -12.80 -8.99
N PRO A 52 -4.08 -12.87 -10.18
CA PRO A 52 -3.85 -11.70 -11.04
C PRO A 52 -5.10 -11.34 -11.87
N SER A 53 -6.27 -11.28 -11.23
CA SER A 53 -7.55 -10.89 -11.83
C SER A 53 -8.34 -10.03 -10.86
N CYS A 54 -8.86 -8.88 -11.33
CA CYS A 54 -9.53 -7.90 -10.47
C CYS A 54 -10.68 -8.48 -9.65
N ILE A 55 -11.43 -9.45 -10.21
CA ILE A 55 -12.60 -10.06 -9.56
C ILE A 55 -12.18 -11.07 -8.50
N ALA A 56 -11.21 -11.93 -8.81
CA ALA A 56 -10.78 -13.00 -7.91
C ALA A 56 -9.74 -12.54 -6.87
N ALA A 57 -9.13 -11.36 -7.06
CA ALA A 57 -8.17 -10.78 -6.12
C ALA A 57 -8.81 -10.14 -4.88
N ARG A 58 -10.11 -9.83 -4.95
CA ARG A 58 -10.91 -9.18 -3.89
C ARG A 58 -11.88 -10.17 -3.25
#